data_AF-A0A366D7R3-F1
#
_entry.id   AF-A0A366D7R3-F1
#
_cell.length_a   1.000
_cell.length_b   1.000
_cell.length_c   1.000
_cell.angle_alpha   90.00
_cell.angle_beta   90.00
_cell.angle_gamma   90.00
#
_symmetry.space_group_name_H-M   'P 1'
#
loop_
_entity.id
_entity.type
_entity.pdbx_description
1 polymer ?
#
loop_
_entity_poly.entity_id
_entity_poly.type
_entity_poly.pdbx_seq_one_letter_code
_entity_poly.pdbx_strand_id
1 'polypeptide(L)' 'MDTLSYSAFRANLASTLDKVNNDHKPVLITRQGGKSAALISLVDFQAYEETAYLMASPNNASR' A
#
# COMPACT_ATOMS: atom_id res chain seq x y z
N MET A 1 -8.83 0.21 -5.46
CA MET A 1 -7.97 -0.66 -4.64
C MET A 1 -8.40 -2.08 -4.91
N ASP A 2 -7.50 -2.91 -5.44
CA ASP A 2 -7.81 -4.31 -5.72
C ASP A 2 -7.74 -5.11 -4.43
N THR A 3 -8.53 -6.18 -4.31
CA THR A 3 -8.53 -7.05 -3.13
C THR A 3 -8.14 -8.47 -3.52
N LEU A 4 -7.21 -9.05 -2.77
CA LEU A 4 -6.76 -10.43 -2.93
C LEU A 4 -6.87 -11.17 -1.60
N SER A 5 -7.16 -12.47 -1.66
CA SER A 5 -7.00 -13.35 -0.52
C SER A 5 -5.53 -13.67 -0.30
N TYR A 6 -5.15 -14.01 0.93
CA TYR A 6 -3.79 -14.46 1.28
C TYR A 6 -3.32 -15.60 0.36
N SER A 7 -4.19 -16.57 0.07
CA SER A 7 -3.86 -17.70 -0.79
C SER A 7 -3.61 -17.26 -2.24
N ALA A 8 -4.45 -16.35 -2.78
CA ALA A 8 -4.26 -15.81 -4.12
C ALA A 8 -2.99 -14.95 -4.22
N PHE A 9 -2.71 -14.15 -3.21
CA PHE A 9 -1.48 -13.36 -3.12
C PHE A 9 -0.24 -14.25 -3.09
N ARG A 10 -0.24 -15.30 -2.26
CA ARG A 10 0.86 -16.27 -2.19
C ARG A 10 1.13 -16.95 -3.54
N ALA A 11 0.09 -17.28 -4.29
CA ALA A 11 0.22 -17.91 -5.60
C ALA A 11 0.75 -16.94 -6.69
N ASN A 12 0.50 -15.64 -6.52
CA ASN A 12 0.81 -14.59 -7.50
C ASN A 12 1.77 -13.54 -6.94
N LEU A 13 2.70 -13.94 -6.06
CA LEU A 13 3.51 -13.00 -5.27
C LEU A 13 4.31 -12.03 -6.15
N ALA A 14 5.09 -12.56 -7.10
CA ALA A 14 5.94 -11.75 -7.97
C ALA A 14 5.12 -10.80 -8.85
N SER A 15 4.09 -11.30 -9.53
CA SER A 15 3.25 -10.46 -10.39
C SER A 15 2.48 -9.40 -9.63
N THR A 16 2.07 -9.68 -8.38
CA THR A 16 1.41 -8.68 -7.53
C THR A 16 2.41 -7.59 -7.10
N LEU A 17 3.66 -7.95 -6.79
CA LEU A 17 4.73 -6.98 -6.50
C LEU A 17 5.03 -6.09 -7.72
N ASP A 18 5.15 -6.69 -8.91
CA ASP A 18 5.37 -5.91 -10.14
C ASP A 18 4.20 -4.97 -10.41
N LYS A 19 2.97 -5.46 -10.24
CA LYS A 19 1.75 -4.67 -10.44
C LYS A 19 1.69 -3.45 -9.52
N VAL A 20 1.96 -3.59 -8.22
CA VAL A 20 1.91 -2.42 -7.31
C VAL A 20 2.98 -1.38 -7.63
N ASN A 21 4.16 -1.81 -8.10
CA ASN A 21 5.24 -0.91 -8.51
C ASN A 21 4.93 -0.20 -9.84
N ASN A 22 4.35 -0.91 -10.81
CA ASN A 22 4.07 -0.35 -12.14
C ASN A 22 2.81 0.54 -12.14
N ASP A 23 1.76 0.10 -11.45
CA ASP A 23 0.47 0.78 -11.49
C ASP A 23 0.34 1.87 -10.42
N HIS A 24 1.27 1.93 -9.44
CA HIS A 24 1.21 2.81 -8.28
C HIS A 24 -0.15 2.75 -7.55
N LYS A 25 -0.69 1.53 -7.42
CA LYS A 25 -2.00 1.27 -6.81
C LYS A 25 -1.88 0.27 -5.68
N PRO A 26 -2.39 0.60 -4.48
CA PRO A 26 -2.44 -0.35 -3.36
C PRO A 26 -3.31 -1.57 -3.67
N VAL A 27 -2.90 -2.71 -3.12
CA VAL A 27 -3.66 -3.96 -3.09
C VAL A 27 -3.96 -4.34 -1.65
N LEU A 28 -5.23 -4.63 -1.35
CA LEU A 28 -5.66 -5.13 -0.05
C LEU A 28 -5.53 -6.66 0.00
N ILE A 29 -4.75 -7.17 0.93
CA ILE A 29 -4.60 -8.60 1.20
C ILE A 29 -5.48 -8.95 2.39
N THR A 30 -6.40 -9.89 2.19
CA THR A 30 -7.31 -10.41 3.22
C THR A 30 -6.86 -11.78 3.71
N ARG A 31 -6.97 -12.04 5.01
CA ARG A 31 -6.63 -13.35 5.61
C ARG A 31 -7.81 -13.88 6.40
N GLN A 32 -8.23 -15.10 6.11
CA GLN A 32 -9.29 -15.76 6.88
C GLN A 32 -8.85 -15.90 8.34
N GLY A 33 -9.69 -15.44 9.27
CA GLY A 33 -9.41 -15.46 10.71
C GLY A 33 -8.28 -14.53 11.17
N GLY A 34 -7.80 -13.64 10.30
CA GLY A 34 -6.73 -12.69 10.61
C GLY A 34 -7.07 -11.27 10.19
N LYS A 35 -6.15 -10.34 10.50
CA LYS A 35 -6.25 -8.95 10.03
C LYS A 35 -5.81 -8.84 8.57
N SER A 36 -6.44 -7.93 7.84
CA SER A 36 -6.03 -7.55 6.50
C SER A 36 -4.78 -6.66 6.52
N ALA A 37 -4.05 -6.62 5.42
CA ALA A 37 -2.89 -5.75 5.21
C ALA A 37 -2.96 -5.12 3.82
N ALA A 38 -2.34 -3.95 3.63
CA ALA A 38 -2.17 -3.35 2.32
C ALA A 38 -0.76 -3.60 1.80
N LEU A 39 -0.65 -3.94 0.52
CA LEU A 39 0.61 -3.94 -0.22
C LEU A 39 0.66 -2.68 -1.09
N ILE A 40 1.77 -1.97 -1.00
CA ILE A 40 2.05 -0.73 -1.74
C ILE A 40 3.49 -0.77 -2.24
N SER A 41 3.78 0.00 -3.30
CA SER A 41 5.16 0.20 -3.73
C SER A 41 5.94 0.94 -2.65
N LEU A 42 7.26 0.73 -2.61
CA LEU A 42 8.12 1.44 -1.66
C LEU A 42 8.11 2.94 -1.92
N VAL A 43 8.09 3.35 -3.18
CA VAL A 43 8.06 4.76 -3.58
C VAL A 43 6.79 5.44 -3.08
N ASP A 44 5.62 4.79 -3.27
CA ASP A 44 4.36 5.36 -2.79
C ASP A 44 4.32 5.41 -1.26
N PHE A 45 4.83 4.38 -0.58
CA PHE A 45 4.92 4.39 0.88
C PHE A 45 5.77 5.55 1.40
N GLN A 46 6.95 5.78 0.81
CA GLN A 46 7.82 6.89 1.19
C GLN A 46 7.18 8.25 0.92
N ALA A 47 6.49 8.41 -0.21
CA ALA A 47 5.74 9.62 -0.52
C ALA A 47 4.60 9.86 0.48
N TYR A 48 3.91 8.81 0.94
CA TYR A 48 2.92 8.91 2.00
C TYR A 48 3.54 9.31 3.34
N GLU A 49 4.66 8.72 3.75
CA GLU A 49 5.36 9.08 4.98
C GLU A 49 5.87 10.52 4.95
N GLU A 50 6.45 10.95 3.82
CA GLU A 50 6.91 12.33 3.63
C GLU A 50 5.75 13.32 3.69
N THR A 51 4.65 13.03 2.99
CA THR A 51 3.44 13.87 3.03
C THR A 51 2.89 13.94 4.46
N ALA A 52 2.77 12.81 5.14
CA ALA A 52 2.29 12.76 6.52
C ALA A 52 3.21 13.56 7.46
N TYR A 53 4.53 13.46 7.28
CA TYR A 53 5.51 14.23 8.03
C TYR A 53 5.38 15.73 7.79
N LEU A 54 5.26 16.15 6.53
CA LEU A 54 5.09 17.56 6.15
C LEU A 54 3.76 18.13 6.65
N MET A 55 2.68 17.35 6.63
CA MET A 55 1.37 17.77 7.13
C MET A 55 1.26 17.73 8.67
N ALA A 56 2.15 17.01 9.36
CA ALA A 56 2.18 17.02 10.83
C ALA A 56 2.65 18.38 11.42
N SER A 57 3.24 19.25 10.59
CA SER A 57 3.59 20.62 11.00
C SER A 57 2.37 21.55 10.87
N PRO A 58 1.92 22.21 11.97
CA PRO A 58 0.76 23.11 11.95
C PRO A 58 0.88 24.25 10.92
N ASN A 59 2.11 24.72 10.69
CA ASN A 59 2.42 25.78 9.72
C ASN A 59 2.28 25.35 8.26
N ASN A 60 2.28 24.04 7.99
CA ASN A 60 2.26 23.50 6.63
C ASN A 60 0.95 22.75 6.30
N ALA A 61 0.18 22.35 7.32
CA ALA A 61 -1.17 21.79 7.15
C ALA A 61 -2.22 22.80 6.63
N SER A 62 -1.92 24.10 6.72
CA SER A 62 -2.82 25.21 6.39
C SER A 62 -2.46 25.95 5.10
N ARG A 63 -1.51 25.42 4.31
CA ARG A 63 -1.15 25.93 2.99
C ARG A 63 -1.87 25.20 1.86
#